data_AF-A0A1F3C023-F1
#
_entry.id   AF-A0A1F3C023-F1
#
_cell.length_a   1.000
_cell.length_b   1.000
_cell.length_c   1.000
_cell.angle_alpha   90.00
_cell.angle_beta   90.00
_cell.angle_gamma   90.00
#
_symmetry.space_group_name_H-M   'P 1'
#
loop_
_entity.id
_entity.type
_entity.pdbx_description
1 polymer ?
#
loop_
_entity_poly.entity_id
_entity_poly.type
_entity_poly.pdbx_seq_one_letter_code
_entity_poly.pdbx_strand_id
1 'polypeptide(L)'
;MNVERFAASRWTRGNLLFPTVIEVTDAAVVRRKRSWFTKNEMSIHLQRVASVHVETGFFWSDVLIESTGGSDPIASHGHRKRDAQRIKDLIEAAQTQHLQAGADDGPTKVCPFCAESVKLAAKVCRFCGRELPLQAGREG
;
A
#
# COMPACT_ATOMS: atom_id res chain seq x y z
N MET A 1 -12.47 -8.78 -7.27
CA MET A 1 -11.54 -8.83 -6.13
C MET A 1 -10.50 -9.87 -6.48
N ASN A 2 -9.32 -9.43 -6.90
CA ASN A 2 -8.25 -10.37 -7.20
C ASN A 2 -7.54 -10.70 -5.87
N VAL A 3 -7.42 -11.98 -5.55
CA VAL A 3 -6.83 -12.43 -4.28
C VAL A 3 -5.69 -13.36 -4.64
N GLU A 4 -4.45 -12.89 -4.45
CA GLU A 4 -3.26 -13.69 -4.68
C GLU A 4 -2.76 -14.25 -3.34
N ARG A 5 -2.63 -15.59 -3.27
CA ARG A 5 -2.22 -16.31 -2.05
C ARG A 5 -0.83 -16.92 -2.23
N PHE A 6 0.04 -16.64 -1.27
CA PHE A 6 1.42 -17.11 -1.24
C PHE A 6 1.67 -17.90 0.05
N ALA A 7 2.04 -19.17 -0.10
CA ALA A 7 2.30 -20.06 1.03
C ALA A 7 3.80 -20.19 1.28
N ALA A 8 4.21 -19.97 2.53
CA ALA A 8 5.57 -20.22 2.96
C ALA A 8 5.88 -21.73 2.94
N SER A 9 7.13 -22.06 2.61
CA SER A 9 7.62 -23.43 2.68
C SER A 9 7.52 -23.97 4.10
N ARG A 10 7.08 -25.21 4.23
CA ARG A 10 6.94 -25.88 5.53
C ARG A 10 8.29 -26.09 6.21
N TRP A 11 9.40 -26.09 5.47
CA TRP A 11 10.72 -26.43 6.00
C TRP A 11 11.50 -25.20 6.50
N THR A 12 10.84 -24.04 6.60
CA THR A 12 11.45 -22.81 7.12
C THR A 12 11.03 -22.52 8.55
N ARG A 13 11.83 -21.67 9.21
CA ARG A 13 11.70 -21.37 10.64
C ARG A 13 10.28 -20.94 11.00
N GLY A 14 9.62 -21.71 11.86
CA GLY A 14 8.27 -21.41 12.34
C GLY A 14 7.11 -21.87 11.45
N ASN A 15 7.38 -22.65 10.38
CA ASN A 15 6.37 -23.12 9.41
C ASN A 15 6.21 -24.66 9.31
N LEU A 16 6.94 -25.44 10.13
CA LEU A 16 6.99 -26.92 10.10
C LEU A 16 5.64 -27.62 10.24
N LEU A 17 4.81 -27.17 11.18
CA LEU A 17 3.50 -27.78 11.44
C LEU A 17 2.36 -27.01 10.76
N PHE A 18 2.48 -25.67 10.68
CA PHE A 18 1.49 -24.80 10.07
C PHE A 18 2.20 -23.74 9.21
N PRO A 19 2.15 -23.86 7.87
CA PRO A 19 2.77 -22.87 7.00
C PRO A 19 2.04 -21.53 7.10
N THR A 20 2.81 -20.45 7.15
CA THR A 20 2.28 -19.09 7.07
C THR A 20 1.76 -18.83 5.66
N VAL A 21 0.56 -18.26 5.56
CA VAL A 21 -0.02 -17.84 4.27
C VAL A 21 -0.15 -16.33 4.26
N ILE A 22 0.38 -15.71 3.21
CA ILE A 22 0.15 -14.30 2.89
C ILE A 22 -0.94 -14.25 1.83
N GLU A 23 -1.97 -13.46 2.10
CA GLU A 23 -3.03 -13.13 1.16
C GLU A 23 -2.90 -11.65 0.81
N VAL A 24 -2.66 -11.35 -0.46
CA VAL A 24 -2.58 -9.99 -0.98
C VAL A 24 -3.87 -9.72 -1.74
N THR A 25 -4.59 -8.70 -1.29
CA THR A 25 -5.83 -8.21 -1.92
C THR A 25 -5.63 -6.79 -2.41
N ASP A 26 -6.54 -6.28 -3.24
CA ASP A 26 -6.49 -4.91 -3.75
C ASP A 26 -6.53 -3.83 -2.64
N ALA A 27 -6.99 -4.17 -1.43
CA ALA A 27 -7.15 -3.23 -0.31
C ALA A 27 -6.15 -3.47 0.85
N ALA A 28 -5.81 -4.74 1.13
CA ALA A 28 -5.03 -5.10 2.31
C ALA A 28 -4.14 -6.33 2.08
N VAL A 29 -3.05 -6.40 2.85
CA VAL A 29 -2.22 -7.58 3.00
C VAL A 29 -2.59 -8.27 4.31
N VAL A 30 -2.94 -9.55 4.23
CA VAL A 30 -3.34 -10.36 5.38
C VAL A 30 -2.36 -11.50 5.58
N ARG A 31 -1.76 -11.57 6.76
CA ARG A 31 -0.97 -12.73 7.20
C ARG A 31 -1.84 -13.61 8.08
N ARG A 32 -2.00 -14.86 7.67
CA ARG A 32 -2.63 -15.91 8.49
C ARG A 32 -1.58 -16.88 8.99
N LYS A 33 -1.35 -16.87 10.31
CA LYS A 33 -0.48 -17.83 10.99
C LYS A 33 -1.31 -18.66 11.96
N ARG A 34 -1.33 -19.97 11.75
CA ARG A 34 -1.90 -20.93 12.69
C ARG A 34 -0.79 -21.44 13.61
N SER A 35 -1.03 -21.49 14.91
CA SER A 35 -0.22 -22.24 15.86
C SER A 35 -1.10 -23.29 16.55
N TRP A 36 -0.48 -24.26 17.21
CA TRP A 36 -1.17 -25.39 17.86
C TRP A 36 -2.29 -24.95 18.83
N PHE A 37 -2.22 -23.72 19.37
CA PHE A 37 -3.21 -23.20 20.33
C PHE A 37 -3.71 -21.76 20.02
N THR A 38 -3.17 -21.08 19.00
CA THR A 38 -3.51 -19.68 18.70
C THR A 38 -3.70 -19.48 17.20
N LYS A 39 -4.76 -18.77 16.82
CA LYS A 39 -4.94 -18.26 15.45
C LYS A 39 -4.54 -16.80 15.46
N ASN A 40 -3.50 -16.45 14.73
CA ASN A 40 -3.06 -15.06 14.57
C ASN A 40 -3.35 -14.62 13.14
N GLU A 41 -4.24 -13.64 13.00
CA GLU A 41 -4.57 -12.98 11.74
C GLU A 41 -4.21 -11.51 11.88
N MET A 42 -3.34 -11.02 11.00
CA MET A 42 -2.94 -9.63 10.96
C MET A 42 -3.22 -9.10 9.57
N SER A 43 -3.96 -8.00 9.49
CA SER A 43 -4.29 -7.30 8.25
C SER A 43 -3.76 -5.88 8.30
N ILE A 44 -2.94 -5.50 7.32
CA ILE A 44 -2.50 -4.12 7.12
C ILE A 44 -3.11 -3.62 5.81
N HIS A 45 -3.76 -2.46 5.87
CA HIS A 45 -4.28 -1.79 4.67
C HIS A 45 -3.11 -1.32 3.81
N LEU A 46 -3.17 -1.52 2.49
CA LEU A 46 -2.05 -1.23 1.57
C LEU A 46 -1.59 0.23 1.64
N GLN A 47 -2.53 1.16 1.87
CA GLN A 47 -2.25 2.59 2.05
C GLN A 47 -1.44 2.92 3.31
N ARG A 48 -1.45 2.03 4.32
CA ARG A 48 -0.68 2.18 5.56
C ARG A 48 0.63 1.41 5.53
N VAL A 49 0.98 0.76 4.42
CA VAL A 49 2.27 0.10 4.29
C VAL A 49 3.33 1.19 4.08
N ALA A 50 4.34 1.22 4.95
CA ALA A 50 5.48 2.14 4.86
C ALA A 50 6.55 1.61 3.91
N SER A 51 6.91 0.33 4.06
CA SER A 51 8.00 -0.31 3.33
C SER A 51 7.74 -1.81 3.20
N VAL A 52 8.30 -2.40 2.14
CA VAL A 52 8.35 -3.85 1.95
C VAL A 52 9.78 -4.25 1.65
N HIS A 53 10.33 -5.10 2.50
CA HIS A 53 11.67 -5.65 2.37
C HIS A 53 11.59 -7.13 2.01
N VAL A 54 12.38 -7.52 1.01
CA VAL A 54 12.55 -8.93 0.63
C VAL A 54 14.01 -9.31 0.85
N GLU A 55 14.25 -10.14 1.85
CA GLU A 55 15.57 -10.70 2.11
C GLU A 55 15.70 -12.02 1.35
N THR A 56 16.58 -12.05 0.35
CA THR A 56 16.74 -13.23 -0.51
C THR A 56 17.90 -14.09 -0.05
N GLY A 57 17.60 -15.29 0.45
CA GLY A 57 18.59 -16.33 0.75
C GLY A 57 18.91 -17.20 -0.46
N PHE A 58 19.65 -18.29 -0.21
CA PHE A 58 20.10 -19.19 -1.27
C PHE A 58 18.91 -19.91 -1.96
N PHE A 59 17.97 -20.46 -1.18
CA PHE A 59 16.77 -21.16 -1.68
C PHE A 59 15.44 -20.47 -1.38
N TRP A 60 15.37 -19.73 -0.28
CA TRP A 60 14.14 -19.10 0.21
C TRP A 60 14.35 -17.60 0.42
N SER A 61 13.27 -16.86 0.39
CA SER A 61 13.23 -15.44 0.67
C SER A 61 12.27 -15.15 1.81
N ASP A 62 12.62 -14.16 2.61
CA ASP A 62 11.84 -13.66 3.71
C ASP A 62 11.24 -12.30 3.32
N VAL A 63 10.01 -12.05 3.72
CA VAL A 63 9.26 -10.83 3.42
C VAL A 63 8.95 -10.13 4.73
N LEU A 64 9.33 -8.86 4.83
CA LEU A 64 9.06 -7.98 5.98
C LEU A 64 8.28 -6.76 5.49
N ILE A 65 7.10 -6.56 6.05
CA ILE A 65 6.20 -5.45 5.69
C ILE A 65 6.02 -4.58 6.94
N GLU A 66 6.38 -3.31 6.83
CA GLU A 66 6.24 -2.35 7.93
C GLU A 66 5.05 -1.43 7.69
N SER A 67 4.32 -1.09 8.76
CA SER A 67 3.22 -0.14 8.70
C SER A 67 3.63 1.27 9.14
N THR A 68 3.04 2.29 8.53
CA THR A 68 3.10 3.67 9.01
C THR A 68 2.32 3.79 10.33
N GLY A 69 3.04 3.89 11.46
CA GLY A 69 2.42 4.04 12.79
C GLY A 69 2.96 3.14 13.90
N GLY A 70 4.09 2.45 13.69
CA GLY A 70 4.79 1.74 14.77
C GLY A 70 4.08 0.48 15.29
N SER A 71 3.18 -0.11 14.50
CA SER A 71 2.58 -1.41 14.80
C SER A 71 3.52 -2.57 14.46
N ASP A 72 3.24 -3.75 14.99
CA ASP A 72 4.05 -4.95 14.76
C ASP A 72 4.22 -5.23 13.26
N PRO A 73 5.46 -5.33 12.75
CA PRO A 73 5.71 -5.59 11.34
C PRO A 73 5.25 -7.00 10.97
N ILE A 74 4.71 -7.14 9.75
CA ILE A 74 4.36 -8.44 9.20
C ILE A 74 5.64 -9.06 8.61
N ALA A 75 6.28 -9.92 9.41
CA ALA A 75 7.36 -10.79 8.94
C ALA A 75 6.81 -12.15 8.48
N SER A 76 7.31 -12.66 7.36
CA SER A 76 7.02 -14.02 6.88
C SER A 76 8.24 -14.65 6.23
N HIS A 77 8.62 -15.82 6.72
CA HIS A 77 9.82 -16.51 6.28
C HIS A 77 9.53 -17.64 5.30
N GLY A 78 10.46 -17.88 4.37
CA GLY A 78 10.46 -19.11 3.59
C GLY A 78 9.62 -19.14 2.32
N HIS A 79 9.41 -17.99 1.70
CA HIS A 79 8.78 -17.91 0.38
C HIS A 79 9.77 -18.29 -0.71
N ARG A 80 9.30 -18.76 -1.87
CA ARG A 80 10.19 -18.86 -3.04
C ARG A 80 10.55 -17.45 -3.48
N LYS A 81 11.73 -17.26 -4.09
CA LYS A 81 12.19 -15.95 -4.59
C LYS A 81 11.16 -15.27 -5.49
N ARG A 82 10.57 -16.03 -6.42
CA ARG A 82 9.52 -15.53 -7.33
C ARG A 82 8.26 -15.07 -6.59
N ASP A 83 7.89 -15.78 -5.52
CA ASP A 83 6.67 -15.52 -4.76
C ASP A 83 6.88 -14.26 -3.90
N ALA A 84 8.05 -14.15 -3.26
CA ALA A 84 8.45 -12.98 -2.49
C ALA A 84 8.53 -11.71 -3.35
N GLN A 85 9.10 -11.82 -4.55
CA GLN A 85 9.15 -10.71 -5.50
C GLN A 85 7.74 -10.32 -5.97
N ARG A 86 6.88 -11.29 -6.28
CA ARG A 86 5.50 -11.01 -6.69
C ARG A 86 4.70 -10.28 -5.59
N ILE A 87 4.88 -10.66 -4.33
CA ILE A 87 4.26 -9.95 -3.19
C ILE A 87 4.73 -8.49 -3.16
N LYS A 88 6.04 -8.26 -3.31
CA LYS A 88 6.62 -6.92 -3.35
C LYS A 88 6.01 -6.09 -4.50
N ASP A 89 5.99 -6.64 -5.70
CA ASP A 89 5.46 -5.96 -6.89
C ASP A 89 3.98 -5.56 -6.70
N LEU A 90 3.16 -6.45 -6.12
CA LEU A 90 1.75 -6.16 -5.84
C LEU A 90 1.56 -5.02 -4.85
N ILE A 91 2.38 -4.98 -3.79
CA ILE A 91 2.27 -3.95 -2.76
C ILE A 91 2.77 -2.60 -3.30
N GLU A 92 3.91 -2.57 -3.99
CA GLU A 92 4.46 -1.35 -4.60
C GLU A 92 3.53 -0.78 -5.68
N ALA A 93 2.90 -1.64 -6.48
CA ALA A 93 1.89 -1.22 -7.45
C ALA A 93 0.70 -0.53 -6.76
N ALA A 94 0.20 -1.10 -5.65
CA ALA A 94 -0.90 -0.50 -4.90
C ALA A 94 -0.49 0.82 -4.21
N GLN A 95 0.74 0.94 -3.70
CA GLN A 95 1.26 2.19 -3.17
C GLN A 95 1.36 3.27 -4.26
N THR A 96 1.83 2.90 -5.44
CA THR A 96 1.97 3.81 -6.60
C THR A 96 0.60 4.32 -7.05
N GLN A 97 -0.41 3.44 -7.15
CA GLN A 97 -1.78 3.83 -7.48
C GLN A 97 -2.36 4.82 -6.46
N HIS A 98 -2.07 4.63 -5.17
CA HIS A 98 -2.56 5.55 -4.14
C HIS A 98 -1.87 6.92 -4.20
N LEU A 99 -0.56 6.97 -4.50
CA LEU A 99 0.15 8.22 -4.71
C LEU A 99 -0.40 8.98 -5.93
N GLN A 100 -0.72 8.25 -7.01
CA GLN A 100 -1.30 8.81 -8.24
C GLN A 100 -2.73 9.33 -8.03
N ALA A 101 -3.55 8.68 -7.19
CA ALA A 101 -4.89 9.15 -6.87
C ALA A 101 -4.92 10.50 -6.12
N GLY A 102 -3.80 10.88 -5.47
CA GLY A 102 -3.62 12.21 -4.86
C GLY A 102 -2.98 13.24 -5.80
N ALA A 103 -2.24 12.77 -6.81
CA ALA A 103 -1.58 13.57 -7.85
C ALA A 103 -2.51 13.85 -9.04
N ASP A 104 -3.78 14.14 -8.76
CA ASP A 104 -4.68 14.68 -9.77
C ASP A 104 -4.24 16.14 -10.04
N ASP A 105 -3.29 16.28 -10.96
CA ASP A 105 -2.81 17.52 -11.59
C ASP A 105 -3.88 18.07 -12.55
N GLY A 106 -5.12 18.12 -12.07
CA GLY A 106 -6.22 18.75 -12.78
C GLY A 106 -5.87 20.21 -13.11
N PRO A 107 -6.58 20.82 -14.07
CA PRO A 107 -6.30 22.18 -14.51
C PRO A 107 -6.22 23.13 -13.32
N THR A 108 -5.26 24.06 -13.36
CA THR A 108 -5.05 25.08 -12.33
C THR A 108 -5.49 26.44 -12.86
N LYS A 109 -5.92 27.32 -11.96
CA LYS A 109 -6.21 28.74 -12.21
C LYS A 109 -5.39 29.60 -11.25
N VAL A 110 -5.08 30.82 -11.66
CA VAL A 110 -4.43 31.81 -10.79
C VAL A 110 -5.49 32.46 -9.91
N CYS A 111 -5.23 32.53 -8.60
CA CYS A 111 -6.07 33.26 -7.66
C CYS A 111 -6.01 34.78 -7.95
N PRO A 112 -7.14 35.47 -8.19
CA PRO A 112 -7.14 36.90 -8.47
C PRO A 112 -6.77 37.76 -7.24
N PHE A 113 -6.73 37.18 -6.05
CA PHE A 113 -6.48 37.91 -4.80
C PHE A 113 -5.04 37.81 -4.30
N CYS A 114 -4.37 36.68 -4.53
CA CYS A 114 -3.02 36.43 -4.00
C CYS A 114 -2.04 35.89 -5.05
N ALA A 115 -2.43 35.81 -6.32
CA ALA A 115 -1.61 35.37 -7.45
C ALA A 115 -1.07 33.92 -7.38
N GLU A 116 -1.43 33.16 -6.36
CA GLU A 116 -1.00 31.77 -6.21
C GLU A 116 -1.78 30.81 -7.12
N SER A 117 -1.16 29.70 -7.50
CA SER A 117 -1.78 28.69 -8.34
C SER A 117 -2.68 27.77 -7.51
N VAL A 118 -3.95 27.66 -7.89
CA VAL A 118 -4.97 26.86 -7.20
C VAL A 118 -5.72 25.96 -8.18
N LYS A 119 -6.21 24.80 -7.71
CA LYS A 119 -7.01 23.88 -8.55
C LYS A 119 -8.20 24.63 -9.15
N LEU A 120 -8.52 24.38 -10.42
CA LEU A 120 -9.64 25.03 -11.14
C LEU A 120 -10.96 24.84 -10.38
N ALA A 121 -11.17 23.63 -9.84
CA ALA A 121 -12.33 23.24 -9.05
C ALA A 121 -12.38 23.86 -7.64
N ALA A 122 -11.35 24.59 -7.19
CA ALA A 122 -11.31 25.20 -5.86
C ALA A 122 -12.36 26.32 -5.76
N LYS A 123 -13.26 26.17 -4.77
CA LYS A 123 -14.21 27.20 -4.32
C LYS A 123 -13.55 28.23 -3.40
N VAL A 124 -12.53 27.82 -2.65
CA VAL A 124 -11.81 28.66 -1.69
C VAL A 124 -10.31 28.52 -1.93
N CYS A 125 -9.59 29.64 -1.95
CA CYS A 125 -8.13 29.62 -2.08
C CYS A 125 -7.48 29.09 -0.80
N ARG A 126 -6.65 28.04 -0.91
CA ARG A 126 -5.90 27.48 0.23
C ARG A 126 -4.91 28.47 0.84
N PHE A 127 -4.42 29.43 0.06
CA PHE A 127 -3.35 30.35 0.48
C PHE A 127 -3.87 31.62 1.15
N CYS A 128 -4.91 32.25 0.58
CA CYS A 128 -5.47 33.49 1.13
C CYS A 128 -6.84 33.34 1.80
N GLY A 129 -7.46 32.15 1.75
CA GLY A 129 -8.74 31.85 2.40
C GLY A 129 -9.98 32.50 1.78
N ARG A 130 -9.84 33.26 0.69
CA ARG A 130 -10.97 33.92 0.00
C ARG A 130 -11.70 32.95 -0.92
N GLU A 131 -13.00 33.16 -1.06
CA GLU A 131 -13.82 32.48 -2.06
C GLU A 131 -13.40 32.90 -3.47
N LEU A 132 -13.17 31.92 -4.34
CA LEU A 132 -12.76 32.12 -5.72
C LEU A 132 -13.99 32.12 -6.62
N PRO A 133 -14.05 32.99 -7.64
CA PRO A 133 -15.10 32.89 -8.63
C PRO A 133 -15.01 31.51 -9.33
N LEU A 134 -16.15 30.82 -9.41
CA LEU A 134 -16.29 29.61 -10.20
C LEU A 134 -16.23 30.03 -11.67
N GLN A 135 -15.10 29.80 -12.32
CA GLN A 135 -15.03 29.96 -13.77
C GLN A 135 -15.75 28.75 -14.37
N ALA A 136 -16.95 28.98 -14.90
CA ALA A 136 -17.63 28.01 -15.74
C ALA A 136 -16.66 27.65 -16.86
N GLY A 137 -16.29 26.37 -16.96
CA GLY A 137 -15.42 25.88 -18.02
C GLY A 137 -15.95 26.37 -19.35
N ARG A 138 -15.11 27.02 -20.15
CA ARG A 138 -15.43 27.33 -21.54
C ARG A 138 -15.67 26.00 -22.24
N GLU A 139 -16.93 25.69 -22.47
CA GLU A 139 -17.36 24.71 -23.47
C GLU A 139 -16.90 25.27 -24.82
N GLY A 140 -15.97 24.56 -25.46
CA GLY A 140 -15.48 24.81 -26.81
C GLY A 140 -15.52 23.50 -27.57
#